data_AF-A0A847GGP9-F1
#
_entry.id   AF-A0A847GGP9-F1
#
_cell.length_a   1.000
_cell.length_b   1.000
_cell.length_c   1.000
_cell.angle_alpha   90.00
_cell.angle_beta   90.00
_cell.angle_gamma   90.00
#
_symmetry.space_group_name_H-M   'P 1'
#
loop_
_entity.id
_entity.type
_entity.pdbx_description
1 polymer ?
#
loop_
_entity_poly.entity_id
_entity_poly.type
_entity_poly.pdbx_seq_one_letter_code
_entity_poly.pdbx_strand_id
1 'polypeptide(L)'
;MTPETPLPPILTFAPAYFDRIWGGTRLKEELGFDVPTERRIGEAWLVSDHSECQSVVVEGPLAGATLGELVRSHGTTLLGGRAQPTPEGRFPLLLKLIDAGMALSVQVHPDDAAAVRLGETDIGKTEMWHVLSAEQDAALICGLRDGATPKEFHAAMVDGTVAGLMRSCDAREGVSLFVPAGTVHAIGKGILLAEIQQNSNITYLVFDWNRVDGQGRPRALHPE
;
A
#
# COMPACT_ATOMS: atom_id res chain seq x y z
N MET A 1 -27.52 4.60 -9.25
CA MET A 1 -27.96 3.24 -9.64
C MET A 1 -29.15 2.83 -8.80
N THR A 2 -30.23 2.37 -9.43
CA THR A 2 -31.33 1.71 -8.73
C THR A 2 -30.89 0.32 -8.26
N PRO A 3 -31.28 -0.14 -7.05
CA PRO A 3 -30.90 -1.43 -6.46
C PRO A 3 -31.46 -2.67 -7.19
N GLU A 4 -31.87 -2.54 -8.45
CA GLU A 4 -32.56 -3.59 -9.22
C GLU A 4 -31.62 -4.53 -9.96
N THR A 5 -30.38 -4.14 -10.24
CA THR A 5 -29.43 -5.01 -10.98
C THR A 5 -28.75 -5.99 -10.00
N PRO A 6 -28.94 -7.31 -10.15
CA PRO A 6 -28.32 -8.30 -9.27
C PRO A 6 -26.79 -8.28 -9.39
N LEU A 7 -26.09 -8.63 -8.31
CA LEU A 7 -24.64 -8.82 -8.34
C LEU A 7 -24.30 -10.10 -9.14
N PRO A 8 -23.35 -10.04 -10.09
CA PRO A 8 -22.78 -11.24 -10.70
C PRO A 8 -21.96 -12.03 -9.67
N PRO A 9 -21.66 -13.32 -9.94
CA PRO A 9 -20.84 -14.14 -9.04
C PRO A 9 -19.39 -13.63 -8.93
N ILE A 10 -18.88 -12.96 -9.95
CA ILE A 10 -17.54 -12.37 -9.99
C ILE A 10 -17.66 -10.95 -10.56
N LEU A 11 -17.00 -10.01 -9.89
CA LEU A 11 -16.79 -8.65 -10.38
C LEU A 11 -15.34 -8.50 -10.81
N THR A 12 -15.12 -7.98 -12.01
CA THR A 12 -13.80 -7.69 -12.56
C THR A 12 -13.61 -6.18 -12.59
N PHE A 13 -12.47 -5.72 -12.07
CA PHE A 13 -12.11 -4.30 -12.03
C PHE A 13 -10.87 -4.03 -12.87
N ALA A 14 -10.79 -2.86 -13.51
CA ALA A 14 -9.59 -2.43 -14.18
C ALA A 14 -8.56 -1.96 -13.14
N PRO A 15 -7.30 -2.39 -13.22
CA PRO A 15 -6.24 -1.86 -12.37
C PRO A 15 -6.00 -0.37 -12.64
N ALA A 16 -5.71 0.39 -11.59
CA ALA A 16 -5.16 1.73 -11.71
C ALA A 16 -3.65 1.72 -11.42
N TYR A 17 -2.87 2.34 -12.30
CA TYR A 17 -1.40 2.31 -12.23
C TYR A 17 -0.83 3.64 -11.76
N PHE A 18 0.13 3.58 -10.84
CA PHE A 18 0.73 4.77 -10.24
C PHE A 18 2.25 4.79 -10.41
N ASP A 19 2.76 5.94 -10.87
CA ASP A 19 4.19 6.20 -10.96
C ASP A 19 4.80 6.31 -9.57
N ARG A 20 5.95 5.68 -9.40
CA ARG A 20 6.79 5.77 -8.22
C ARG A 20 8.24 5.82 -8.62
N ILE A 21 9.04 6.65 -7.96
CA ILE A 21 10.49 6.76 -8.25
C ILE A 21 11.21 5.41 -8.13
N TRP A 22 10.66 4.52 -7.30
CA TRP A 22 11.15 3.20 -6.99
C TRP A 22 10.50 2.08 -7.83
N GLY A 23 9.58 2.40 -8.75
CA GLY A 23 8.85 1.42 -9.54
C GLY A 23 9.75 0.58 -10.46
N GLY A 24 9.37 -0.68 -10.63
CA GLY A 24 10.06 -1.67 -11.48
C GLY A 24 9.37 -1.93 -12.82
N THR A 25 9.63 -3.11 -13.38
CA THR A 25 9.12 -3.58 -14.69
C THR A 25 8.36 -4.90 -14.59
N ARG A 26 8.28 -5.51 -13.40
CA ARG A 26 7.75 -6.86 -13.16
C ARG A 26 6.24 -6.95 -13.33
N LEU A 27 5.51 -5.86 -13.09
CA LEU A 27 4.07 -5.83 -13.44
C LEU A 27 3.84 -6.20 -14.90
N LYS A 28 4.73 -5.75 -15.81
CA LYS A 28 4.66 -6.11 -17.22
C LYS A 28 5.32 -7.46 -17.51
N GLU A 29 6.56 -7.63 -17.06
CA GLU A 29 7.41 -8.76 -17.46
C GLU A 29 6.95 -10.10 -16.87
N GLU A 30 6.44 -10.09 -15.64
CA GLU A 30 6.05 -11.30 -14.92
C GLU A 30 4.52 -11.50 -14.91
N LEU A 31 3.75 -10.42 -14.77
CA LEU A 31 2.28 -10.50 -14.68
C LEU A 31 1.55 -10.12 -15.97
N GLY A 32 2.26 -9.64 -16.99
CA GLY A 32 1.67 -9.34 -18.31
C GLY A 32 0.75 -8.12 -18.33
N PHE A 33 0.80 -7.23 -17.34
CA PHE A 33 0.02 -5.99 -17.37
C PHE A 33 0.48 -5.08 -18.52
N ASP A 34 -0.49 -4.48 -19.20
CA ASP A 34 -0.23 -3.50 -20.25
C ASP A 34 0.10 -2.13 -19.63
N VAL A 35 1.34 -2.00 -19.17
CA VAL A 35 1.88 -0.75 -18.62
C VAL A 35 3.02 -0.20 -19.48
N PRO A 36 3.15 1.14 -19.58
CA PRO A 36 4.25 1.79 -20.27
C PRO A 36 5.59 1.50 -19.60
N THR A 37 6.62 1.19 -20.38
CA THR A 37 7.97 0.85 -19.89
C THR A 37 8.86 2.06 -19.64
N GLU A 38 8.52 3.20 -20.24
CA GLU A 38 9.18 4.48 -20.05
C GLU A 38 8.84 5.14 -18.71
N ARG A 39 7.80 4.64 -18.04
CA ARG A 39 7.36 5.07 -16.71
C ARG A 39 7.76 4.04 -15.67
N ARG A 40 8.05 4.51 -14.46
CA ARG A 40 8.32 3.64 -13.30
C ARG A 40 7.03 3.40 -12.56
N ILE A 41 6.26 2.41 -12.99
CA ILE A 41 5.04 2.02 -12.29
C ILE A 41 5.44 1.23 -11.04
N GLY A 42 5.13 1.76 -9.87
CA GLY A 42 5.42 1.07 -8.61
C GLY A 42 4.20 0.40 -8.00
N GLU A 43 3.00 0.89 -8.32
CA GLU A 43 1.77 0.35 -7.74
C GLU A 43 0.73 0.09 -8.82
N ALA A 44 0.05 -1.04 -8.71
CA ALA A 44 -1.21 -1.30 -9.39
C ALA A 44 -2.30 -1.53 -8.34
N TRP A 45 -3.29 -0.64 -8.26
CA TRP A 45 -4.42 -0.79 -7.34
C TRP A 45 -5.49 -1.64 -8.04
N LEU A 46 -5.76 -2.82 -7.48
CA LEU A 46 -6.65 -3.83 -8.07
C LEU A 46 -8.08 -3.69 -7.54
N VAL A 47 -8.22 -3.43 -6.24
CA VAL A 47 -9.52 -3.22 -5.58
C VAL A 47 -9.38 -2.03 -4.66
N SER A 48 -10.10 -0.97 -4.96
CA SER A 48 -10.06 0.28 -4.22
C SER A 48 -11.44 0.93 -4.18
N ASP A 49 -11.82 1.40 -3.00
CA ASP A 49 -12.90 2.37 -2.82
C ASP A 49 -12.36 3.61 -2.11
N HIS A 50 -11.11 3.98 -2.40
CA HIS A 50 -10.48 5.18 -1.87
C HIS A 50 -10.84 6.41 -2.71
N SER A 51 -10.84 7.60 -2.11
CA SER A 51 -11.18 8.85 -2.81
C SER A 51 -10.17 9.20 -3.93
N GLU A 52 -8.90 8.83 -3.76
CA GLU A 52 -7.87 9.01 -4.80
C GLU A 52 -8.08 8.13 -6.04
N CYS A 53 -8.69 6.95 -5.87
CA CYS A 53 -8.94 6.02 -6.95
C CYS A 53 -10.02 5.02 -6.55
N GLN A 54 -11.14 5.03 -7.27
CA GLN A 54 -12.17 4.01 -7.12
C GLN A 54 -12.08 3.00 -8.26
N SER A 55 -12.09 1.71 -7.91
CA SER A 55 -12.19 0.63 -8.88
C SER A 55 -13.54 0.68 -9.61
N VAL A 56 -13.50 0.49 -10.92
CA VAL A 56 -14.66 0.53 -11.81
C VAL A 56 -14.86 -0.84 -12.44
N VAL A 57 -16.10 -1.34 -12.42
CA VAL A 57 -16.44 -2.63 -13.05
C VAL A 57 -16.23 -2.53 -14.55
N VAL A 58 -15.50 -3.49 -15.12
CA VAL A 58 -15.11 -3.44 -16.54
C VAL A 58 -16.15 -3.97 -17.50
N GLU A 59 -16.96 -4.93 -17.06
CA GLU A 59 -17.84 -5.69 -17.95
C GLU A 59 -19.14 -6.15 -17.26
N GLY A 60 -20.09 -6.58 -18.09
CA GLY A 60 -21.39 -7.07 -17.63
C GLY A 60 -22.39 -5.96 -17.25
N PRO A 61 -23.52 -6.31 -16.62
CA PRO A 61 -24.63 -5.40 -16.37
C PRO A 61 -24.31 -4.21 -15.45
N LEU A 62 -23.23 -4.32 -14.68
CA LEU A 62 -22.75 -3.29 -13.75
C LEU A 62 -21.53 -2.53 -14.29
N ALA A 63 -21.14 -2.73 -15.56
CA ALA A 63 -20.01 -2.04 -16.17
C ALA A 63 -20.12 -0.52 -16.02
N GLY A 64 -19.03 0.12 -15.61
CA GLY A 64 -18.98 1.56 -15.32
C GLY A 64 -19.37 1.94 -13.88
N ALA A 65 -19.97 1.03 -13.10
CA ALA A 65 -20.24 1.29 -11.69
C ALA A 65 -18.93 1.28 -10.87
N THR A 66 -18.81 2.20 -9.90
CA THR A 66 -17.67 2.19 -8.98
C THR A 66 -17.90 1.23 -7.82
N LEU A 67 -16.82 0.73 -7.21
CA LEU A 67 -16.93 -0.12 -6.01
C LEU A 67 -17.71 0.58 -4.90
N GLY A 68 -17.51 1.89 -4.70
CA GLY A 68 -18.28 2.65 -3.71
C GLY A 68 -19.76 2.77 -4.03
N GLU A 69 -20.14 2.85 -5.31
CA GLU A 69 -21.56 2.77 -5.70
C GLU A 69 -22.15 1.41 -5.34
N LEU A 70 -21.43 0.32 -5.61
CA LEU A 70 -21.86 -1.04 -5.27
C LEU A 70 -21.96 -1.26 -3.76
N VAL A 71 -21.01 -0.75 -2.98
CA VAL A 71 -21.09 -0.79 -1.51
C VAL A 71 -22.35 -0.08 -1.02
N ARG A 72 -22.66 1.10 -1.56
CA ARG A 72 -23.87 1.85 -1.18
C ARG A 72 -25.17 1.18 -1.64
N SER A 73 -25.22 0.63 -2.85
CA SER A 73 -26.46 0.05 -3.41
C SER A 73 -26.74 -1.37 -2.96
N HIS A 74 -25.71 -2.19 -2.72
CA HIS A 74 -25.85 -3.61 -2.40
C HIS A 74 -25.45 -3.97 -0.97
N GLY A 75 -24.73 -3.10 -0.26
CA GLY A 75 -24.43 -3.23 1.17
C GLY A 75 -23.97 -4.62 1.58
N THR A 76 -24.69 -5.25 2.51
CA THR A 76 -24.41 -6.59 3.04
C THR A 76 -24.41 -7.68 1.96
N THR A 77 -25.14 -7.53 0.85
CA THR A 77 -25.09 -8.51 -0.25
C THR A 77 -23.72 -8.55 -0.92
N LEU A 78 -23.04 -7.40 -1.01
CA LEU A 78 -21.67 -7.32 -1.53
C LEU A 78 -20.63 -7.68 -0.46
N LEU A 79 -20.77 -7.11 0.74
CA LEU A 79 -19.77 -7.23 1.82
C LEU A 79 -19.83 -8.57 2.59
N GLY A 80 -20.95 -9.27 2.48
CA GLY A 80 -21.26 -10.42 3.33
C GLY A 80 -21.54 -10.03 4.78
N GLY A 81 -21.68 -11.03 5.65
CA GLY A 81 -22.08 -10.82 7.04
C GLY A 81 -20.96 -10.52 8.04
N ARG A 82 -19.69 -10.46 7.60
CA ARG A 82 -18.53 -10.28 8.49
C ARG A 82 -17.75 -8.99 8.25
N ALA A 83 -17.71 -8.51 7.02
CA ALA A 83 -17.01 -7.28 6.72
C ALA A 83 -17.84 -6.08 7.20
N GLN A 84 -17.16 -5.11 7.79
CA GLN A 84 -17.74 -3.81 8.14
C GLN A 84 -17.16 -2.78 7.19
N PRO A 85 -17.96 -1.86 6.61
CA PRO A 85 -17.41 -0.75 5.85
C PRO A 85 -16.60 0.19 6.77
N THR A 86 -15.82 1.10 6.17
CA THR A 86 -15.18 2.18 6.92
C THR A 86 -16.23 3.09 7.58
N PRO A 87 -15.87 3.96 8.55
CA PRO A 87 -16.82 4.92 9.14
C PRO A 87 -17.52 5.80 8.11
N GLU A 88 -16.87 6.09 6.97
CA GLU A 88 -17.44 6.86 5.85
C GLU A 88 -18.28 6.00 4.89
N GLY A 89 -18.47 4.72 5.18
CA GLY A 89 -19.27 3.80 4.37
C GLY A 89 -18.54 3.26 3.13
N ARG A 90 -17.19 3.29 3.10
CA ARG A 90 -16.38 2.73 2.00
C ARG A 90 -16.16 1.24 2.17
N PHE A 91 -15.78 0.56 1.08
CA PHE A 91 -15.22 -0.79 1.15
C PHE A 91 -14.02 -0.81 2.12
N PRO A 92 -13.88 -1.80 3.03
CA PRO A 92 -12.92 -1.71 4.13
C PRO A 92 -11.45 -1.90 3.76
N LEU A 93 -11.16 -2.50 2.60
CA LEU A 93 -9.80 -2.87 2.22
C LEU A 93 -9.36 -2.16 0.93
N LEU A 94 -8.05 -2.05 0.77
CA LEU A 94 -7.39 -1.66 -0.47
C LEU A 94 -6.40 -2.76 -0.86
N LEU A 95 -6.50 -3.24 -2.09
CA LEU A 95 -5.68 -4.31 -2.63
C LEU A 95 -4.76 -3.77 -3.72
N LYS A 96 -3.46 -3.91 -3.53
CA LYS A 96 -2.44 -3.43 -4.45
C LYS A 96 -1.46 -4.53 -4.85
N LEU A 97 -0.84 -4.35 -5.99
CA LEU A 97 0.45 -4.93 -6.30
C LEU A 97 1.51 -3.84 -6.17
N ILE A 98 2.62 -4.19 -5.53
CA ILE A 98 3.79 -3.32 -5.37
C ILE A 98 4.94 -3.94 -6.15
N ASP A 99 5.53 -3.18 -7.08
CA ASP A 99 6.70 -3.55 -7.86
C ASP A 99 7.88 -2.64 -7.49
N ALA A 100 8.67 -3.11 -6.53
CA ALA A 100 9.79 -2.40 -5.95
C ALA A 100 11.06 -2.62 -6.79
N GLY A 101 11.24 -1.87 -7.88
CA GLY A 101 12.50 -1.80 -8.64
C GLY A 101 13.67 -1.17 -7.87
N MET A 102 13.36 -0.38 -6.84
CA MET A 102 14.28 0.15 -5.83
C MET A 102 13.66 0.03 -4.44
N ALA A 103 14.47 0.18 -3.38
CA ALA A 103 13.93 0.22 -2.03
C ALA A 103 12.93 1.37 -1.86
N LEU A 104 11.79 1.08 -1.24
CA LEU A 104 10.82 2.08 -0.80
C LEU A 104 11.38 2.83 0.39
N SER A 105 10.93 4.07 0.60
CA SER A 105 11.23 4.82 1.82
C SER A 105 10.84 3.99 3.06
N VAL A 106 11.51 4.23 4.19
CA VAL A 106 11.08 3.77 5.50
C VAL A 106 9.90 4.61 5.96
N GLN A 107 8.85 3.95 6.43
CA GLN A 107 7.55 4.55 6.70
C GLN A 107 6.96 4.01 8.00
N VAL A 108 5.98 4.73 8.52
CA VAL A 108 5.07 4.29 9.56
C VAL A 108 3.67 4.78 9.24
N HIS A 109 2.68 4.01 9.66
CA HIS A 109 1.28 4.29 9.43
C HIS A 109 0.54 4.40 10.77
N PRO A 110 -0.39 5.35 10.92
CA PRO A 110 -1.17 5.45 12.16
C PRO A 110 -2.20 4.33 12.24
N ASP A 111 -2.59 3.95 13.46
CA ASP A 111 -3.84 3.22 13.70
C ASP A 111 -5.03 4.18 13.62
N ASP A 112 -6.27 3.67 13.65
CA ASP A 112 -7.46 4.52 13.53
C ASP A 112 -7.52 5.61 14.62
N ALA A 113 -7.11 5.28 15.85
CA ALA A 113 -7.12 6.22 16.95
C ALA A 113 -6.05 7.31 16.77
N ALA A 114 -4.88 6.98 16.25
CA ALA A 114 -3.80 7.91 15.94
C ALA A 114 -4.17 8.80 14.76
N ALA A 115 -4.78 8.25 13.71
CA ALA A 115 -5.27 9.02 12.56
C ALA A 115 -6.21 10.15 13.03
N VAL A 116 -7.19 9.82 13.90
CA VAL A 116 -8.09 10.82 14.50
C VAL A 116 -7.33 11.84 15.34
N ARG A 117 -6.39 11.42 16.20
CA ARG A 117 -5.61 12.35 17.04
C ARG A 117 -4.73 13.30 16.23
N LEU A 118 -4.20 12.82 15.10
CA LEU A 118 -3.35 13.58 14.18
C LEU A 118 -4.16 14.49 13.24
N GLY A 119 -5.50 14.41 13.30
CA GLY A 119 -6.39 15.22 12.46
C GLY A 119 -6.43 14.76 11.01
N GLU A 120 -6.06 13.50 10.75
CA GLU A 120 -6.15 12.91 9.42
C GLU A 120 -7.61 12.74 8.99
N THR A 121 -7.83 12.86 7.68
CA THR A 121 -9.17 12.72 7.09
C THR A 121 -9.52 11.29 6.71
N ASP A 122 -8.56 10.39 6.84
CA ASP A 122 -8.67 8.99 6.44
C ASP A 122 -8.46 8.08 7.66
N ILE A 123 -8.74 6.77 7.51
CA ILE A 123 -8.62 5.80 8.59
C ILE A 123 -7.17 5.33 8.77
N GLY A 124 -6.90 4.59 9.84
CA GLY A 124 -5.61 3.96 10.05
C GLY A 124 -5.24 2.98 8.94
N LYS A 125 -3.97 2.58 8.92
CA LYS A 125 -3.42 1.74 7.86
C LYS A 125 -2.56 0.61 8.42
N THR A 126 -3.24 -0.47 8.76
CA THR A 126 -2.65 -1.80 8.96
C THR A 126 -2.60 -2.56 7.64
N GLU A 127 -1.55 -3.34 7.44
CA GLU A 127 -1.27 -4.02 6.17
C GLU A 127 -0.86 -5.48 6.36
N MET A 128 -0.92 -6.21 5.26
CA MET A 128 -0.29 -7.50 5.07
C MET A 128 0.32 -7.55 3.67
N TRP A 129 1.56 -8.03 3.60
CA TRP A 129 2.26 -8.24 2.35
C TRP A 129 2.39 -9.73 2.06
N HIS A 130 2.21 -10.11 0.80
CA HIS A 130 2.50 -11.46 0.30
C HIS A 130 3.43 -11.36 -0.91
N VAL A 131 4.65 -11.88 -0.77
CA VAL A 131 5.68 -11.81 -1.81
C VAL A 131 5.32 -12.77 -2.94
N LEU A 132 5.16 -12.21 -4.14
CA LEU A 132 4.90 -12.96 -5.38
C LEU A 132 6.20 -13.39 -6.05
N SER A 133 7.20 -12.50 -6.07
CA SER A 133 8.55 -12.81 -6.52
C SER A 133 9.57 -11.85 -5.90
N ALA A 134 10.82 -12.28 -5.82
CA ALA A 134 11.90 -11.49 -5.25
C ALA A 134 13.25 -11.81 -5.89
N GLU A 135 14.11 -10.80 -6.05
CA GLU A 135 15.53 -10.97 -6.40
C GLU A 135 16.29 -11.70 -5.30
N GLN A 136 17.45 -12.26 -5.66
CA GLN A 136 18.40 -12.77 -4.69
C GLN A 136 18.82 -11.63 -3.73
N ASP A 137 18.86 -11.93 -2.43
CA ASP A 137 19.19 -10.99 -1.34
C ASP A 137 18.17 -9.85 -1.12
N ALA A 138 17.00 -9.91 -1.75
CA ALA A 138 15.91 -9.00 -1.45
C ALA A 138 15.41 -9.19 0.00
N ALA A 139 15.02 -8.10 0.64
CA ALA A 139 14.62 -8.12 2.04
C ALA A 139 13.37 -7.28 2.31
N LEU A 140 12.51 -7.78 3.18
CA LEU A 140 11.46 -6.99 3.83
C LEU A 140 12.02 -6.40 5.11
N ILE A 141 11.73 -5.14 5.37
CA ILE A 141 12.21 -4.42 6.54
C ILE A 141 11.00 -4.08 7.40
N CYS A 142 10.96 -4.60 8.63
CA CYS A 142 9.79 -4.45 9.48
C CYS A 142 10.16 -4.52 10.97
N GLY A 143 9.85 -3.44 11.67
CA GLY A 143 10.17 -3.26 13.08
C GLY A 143 11.59 -2.76 13.33
N LEU A 144 11.81 -2.32 14.57
CA LEU A 144 13.12 -1.91 15.08
C LEU A 144 13.83 -3.10 15.73
N ARG A 145 15.16 -3.08 15.75
CA ARG A 145 15.98 -4.03 16.50
C ARG A 145 15.65 -3.97 17.98
N ASP A 146 15.85 -5.09 18.66
CA ASP A 146 15.58 -5.19 20.09
C ASP A 146 16.43 -4.16 20.86
N GLY A 147 15.80 -3.47 21.81
CA GLY A 147 16.44 -2.44 22.62
C GLY A 147 16.56 -1.06 21.98
N ALA A 148 16.12 -0.86 20.72
CA ALA A 148 16.07 0.47 20.13
C ALA A 148 15.15 1.41 20.93
N THR A 149 15.62 2.61 21.22
CA THR A 149 14.88 3.61 22.00
C THR A 149 14.35 4.75 21.11
N PRO A 150 13.28 5.45 21.51
CA PRO A 150 12.79 6.63 20.79
C PRO A 150 13.86 7.71 20.59
N LYS A 151 14.75 7.90 21.59
CA LYS A 151 15.86 8.86 21.51
C LYS A 151 16.88 8.49 20.43
N GLU A 152 17.25 7.21 20.36
CA GLU A 152 18.16 6.71 19.31
C GLU A 152 17.50 6.81 17.93
N PHE A 153 16.22 6.48 17.83
CA PHE A 153 15.48 6.56 16.57
C PHE A 153 15.43 8.01 16.04
N HIS A 154 15.08 8.98 16.90
CA HIS A 154 15.09 10.39 16.53
C HIS A 154 16.48 10.88 16.13
N ALA A 155 17.53 10.51 16.87
CA ALA A 155 18.90 10.86 16.49
C ALA A 155 19.28 10.27 15.12
N ALA A 156 18.93 8.99 14.87
CA ALA A 156 19.21 8.33 13.60
C ALA A 156 18.45 8.95 12.42
N MET A 157 17.26 9.52 12.64
CA MET A 157 16.53 10.28 11.61
C MET A 157 17.28 11.55 11.21
N VAL A 158 17.80 12.29 12.19
CA VAL A 158 18.59 13.51 11.94
C VAL A 158 19.91 13.17 11.24
N ASP A 159 20.57 12.10 11.67
CA ASP A 159 21.89 11.70 11.17
C ASP A 159 21.81 10.88 9.86
N GLY A 160 20.61 10.52 9.39
CA GLY A 160 20.41 9.72 8.18
C GLY A 160 20.89 8.27 8.31
N THR A 161 20.81 7.69 9.51
CA THR A 161 21.33 6.35 9.86
C THR A 161 20.24 5.37 10.34
N VAL A 162 18.95 5.69 10.13
CA VAL A 162 17.80 4.88 10.56
C VAL A 162 17.90 3.41 10.16
N ALA A 163 18.46 3.12 8.98
CA ALA A 163 18.64 1.75 8.49
C ALA A 163 19.34 0.82 9.50
N GLY A 164 20.30 1.33 10.30
CA GLY A 164 21.03 0.55 11.30
C GLY A 164 20.21 0.16 12.54
N LEU A 165 19.00 0.71 12.68
CA LEU A 165 18.07 0.39 13.75
C LEU A 165 16.97 -0.59 13.31
N MET A 166 16.86 -0.88 12.02
CA MET A 166 15.76 -1.68 11.48
C MET A 166 16.03 -3.17 11.55
N ARG A 167 14.97 -3.97 11.66
CA ARG A 167 15.01 -5.42 11.45
C ARG A 167 14.68 -5.75 9.99
N SER A 168 15.38 -6.70 9.43
CA SER A 168 15.11 -7.25 8.10
C SER A 168 14.85 -8.75 8.15
N CYS A 169 14.09 -9.24 7.19
CA CYS A 169 13.96 -10.66 6.88
C CYS A 169 14.05 -10.88 5.37
N ASP A 170 14.56 -12.04 4.98
CA ASP A 170 14.72 -12.38 3.56
C ASP A 170 13.36 -12.45 2.86
N ALA A 171 13.24 -11.76 1.74
CA ALA A 171 12.10 -11.83 0.86
C ALA A 171 12.29 -12.99 -0.12
N ARG A 172 11.29 -13.86 -0.21
CA ARG A 172 11.19 -14.91 -1.24
C ARG A 172 9.73 -15.18 -1.52
N GLU A 173 9.44 -15.71 -2.71
CA GLU A 173 8.10 -16.09 -3.12
C GLU A 173 7.37 -16.92 -2.03
N GLY A 174 6.12 -16.57 -1.79
CA GLY A 174 5.25 -17.23 -0.81
C GLY A 174 5.42 -16.74 0.63
N VAL A 175 6.41 -15.90 0.94
CA VAL A 175 6.51 -15.27 2.27
C VAL A 175 5.40 -14.24 2.44
N SER A 176 4.70 -14.32 3.58
CA SER A 176 3.76 -13.28 4.01
C SER A 176 4.25 -12.60 5.28
N LEU A 177 4.00 -11.29 5.38
CA LEU A 177 4.32 -10.48 6.55
C LEU A 177 3.11 -9.62 6.92
N PHE A 178 2.69 -9.71 8.18
CA PHE A 178 1.69 -8.80 8.73
C PHE A 178 2.39 -7.55 9.29
N VAL A 179 1.90 -6.38 8.95
CA VAL A 179 2.46 -5.09 9.35
C VAL A 179 1.38 -4.30 10.10
N PRO A 180 1.32 -4.44 11.44
CA PRO A 180 0.42 -3.64 12.25
C PRO A 180 0.71 -2.15 12.10
N ALA A 181 -0.33 -1.32 12.10
CA ALA A 181 -0.16 0.12 12.24
C ALA A 181 0.72 0.48 13.45
N GLY A 182 1.53 1.53 13.30
CA GLY A 182 2.57 1.94 14.25
C GLY A 182 3.92 1.22 14.07
N THR A 183 4.00 0.20 13.21
CA THR A 183 5.26 -0.49 12.91
C THR A 183 6.06 0.28 11.88
N VAL A 184 7.32 0.62 12.17
CA VAL A 184 8.23 1.21 11.18
C VAL A 184 8.68 0.12 10.19
N HIS A 185 8.58 0.37 8.88
CA HIS A 185 8.81 -0.66 7.87
C HIS A 185 9.24 -0.07 6.51
N ALA A 186 9.76 -0.93 5.62
CA ALA A 186 10.03 -0.64 4.22
C ALA A 186 10.04 -1.92 3.38
N ILE A 187 9.69 -1.80 2.11
CA ILE A 187 9.87 -2.86 1.11
C ILE A 187 11.23 -2.64 0.43
N GLY A 188 12.09 -3.65 0.51
CA GLY A 188 13.41 -3.61 -0.13
C GLY A 188 13.34 -3.64 -1.66
N LYS A 189 14.49 -3.41 -2.29
CA LYS A 189 14.61 -3.50 -3.75
C LYS A 189 14.38 -4.94 -4.23
N GLY A 190 13.83 -5.07 -5.43
CA GLY A 190 13.75 -6.30 -6.19
C GLY A 190 12.57 -7.17 -5.80
N ILE A 191 11.50 -6.60 -5.24
CA ILE A 191 10.35 -7.34 -4.70
C ILE A 191 9.10 -6.99 -5.50
N LEU A 192 8.39 -8.01 -5.96
CA LEU A 192 7.00 -7.91 -6.40
C LEU A 192 6.12 -8.56 -5.33
N LEU A 193 5.16 -7.82 -4.79
CA LEU A 193 4.26 -8.33 -3.75
C LEU A 193 2.82 -7.86 -3.92
N ALA A 194 1.89 -8.62 -3.34
CA ALA A 194 0.53 -8.18 -3.10
C ALA A 194 0.44 -7.54 -1.71
N GLU A 195 -0.13 -6.34 -1.64
CA GLU A 195 -0.37 -5.59 -0.41
C GLU A 195 -1.89 -5.52 -0.16
N ILE A 196 -2.30 -6.04 1.00
CA ILE A 196 -3.67 -6.05 1.48
C ILE A 196 -3.70 -5.17 2.72
N GLN A 197 -4.38 -4.04 2.62
CA GLN A 197 -4.38 -3.03 3.68
C GLN A 197 -5.79 -2.53 3.99
N GLN A 198 -5.96 -1.86 5.12
CA GLN A 198 -7.14 -1.00 5.32
C GLN A 198 -7.27 -0.03 4.15
N ASN A 199 -8.49 0.37 3.79
CA ASN A 199 -8.75 1.33 2.72
C ASN A 199 -8.33 2.76 3.13
N SER A 200 -7.01 2.97 3.22
CA SER A 200 -6.35 4.19 3.64
C SER A 200 -5.08 4.45 2.84
N ASN A 201 -4.74 5.70 2.57
CA ASN A 201 -3.48 6.06 1.91
C ASN A 201 -2.54 6.90 2.78
N ILE A 202 -2.77 6.94 4.10
CA ILE A 202 -1.94 7.71 5.02
C ILE A 202 -0.54 7.10 5.13
N THR A 203 0.50 7.94 5.04
CA THR A 203 1.89 7.50 5.12
C THR A 203 2.78 8.57 5.74
N TYR A 204 3.45 8.25 6.84
CA TYR A 204 4.51 9.08 7.40
C TYR A 204 5.87 8.51 7.03
N LEU A 205 6.59 9.24 6.17
CA LEU A 205 7.95 8.91 5.75
C LEU A 205 8.96 9.31 6.83
N VAL A 206 9.76 8.35 7.31
CA VAL A 206 10.76 8.58 8.37
C VAL A 206 12.19 8.62 7.84
N PHE A 207 12.48 7.92 6.74
CA PHE A 207 13.81 7.89 6.14
C PHE A 207 13.74 7.47 4.66
N ASP A 208 14.51 8.13 3.79
CA ASP A 208 14.46 7.87 2.35
C ASP A 208 15.81 7.43 1.75
N TRP A 209 16.64 6.74 2.54
CA TRP A 209 17.95 6.22 2.11
C TRP A 209 18.94 7.29 1.66
N ASN A 210 18.79 8.52 2.17
CA ASN A 210 19.56 9.69 1.74
C ASN A 210 19.49 9.94 0.23
N ARG A 211 18.40 9.50 -0.42
CA ARG A 211 18.14 9.78 -1.84
C ARG A 211 17.84 11.25 -2.06
N VAL A 212 18.22 11.73 -3.25
CA VAL A 212 17.92 13.08 -3.73
C VAL A 212 17.24 13.03 -5.09
N ASP A 213 16.41 14.02 -5.38
CA ASP A 213 15.78 14.20 -6.69
C ASP A 213 16.80 14.64 -7.77
N GLY A 214 16.34 14.82 -9.01
CA GLY A 214 17.17 15.28 -10.12
C GLY A 214 17.74 16.70 -9.93
N GLN A 215 17.25 17.45 -8.93
CA GLN A 215 17.77 18.76 -8.52
C GLN A 215 18.62 18.68 -7.25
N GLY A 216 18.95 17.49 -6.75
CA GLY A 216 19.76 17.29 -5.54
C GLY A 216 19.03 17.54 -4.22
N ARG A 217 17.69 17.64 -4.23
CA ARG A 217 16.91 17.89 -3.01
C ARG A 217 16.45 16.57 -2.38
N PRO A 218 16.55 16.41 -1.05
CA PRO A 218 16.00 15.26 -0.36
C PRO A 218 14.47 15.31 -0.35
N ARG A 219 13.83 14.15 -0.21
CA ARG A 219 12.39 14.05 -0.01
C ARG A 219 12.00 14.60 1.37
N ALA A 220 10.84 15.25 1.46
CA ALA A 220 10.28 15.65 2.75
C ALA A 220 9.97 14.42 3.63
N LEU A 221 10.34 14.51 4.91
CA LEU A 221 10.12 13.49 5.93
C LEU A 221 9.20 14.05 7.03
N HIS A 222 8.66 13.16 7.87
CA HIS A 222 7.75 13.48 8.97
C HIS A 222 8.42 13.12 10.32
N PRO A 223 9.20 14.03 10.91
CA PRO A 223 9.97 13.74 12.13
C PRO A 223 9.20 13.91 13.45
N GLU A 224 8.08 14.64 13.44
CA GLU A 224 7.20 14.87 14.59
C GLU A 224 6.02 13.89 14.61
#